data_AF-A0A4Q3C0V5-F1
#
_entry.id   AF-A0A4Q3C0V5-F1
#
_cell.length_a   1.000
_cell.length_b   1.000
_cell.length_c   1.000
_cell.angle_alpha   90.00
_cell.angle_beta   90.00
_cell.angle_gamma   90.00
#
_symmetry.space_group_name_H-M   'P 1'
#
loop_
_entity.id
_entity.type
_entity.pdbx_description
1 polymer ?
#
loop_
_entity_poly.entity_id
_entity_poly.type
_entity_poly.pdbx_seq_one_letter_code
_entity_poly.pdbx_strand_id
1 'polypeptide(L)'
;MVKFKQTINWLLEGAFIVLLYFLALYIFKGCGKNSDQTSVGFPDTVHIVTDTLKLPGDPYAVKVHDTVPGPVKIEKIPVPADADTAAIIAEFLTRYTYDSSFTKDNSFLIRYRLTISKNKLDSFKIWVQNVRETAIVTNKFEVNKPKRKFYAGITAGGNSNYFGMGPGILYQDKTEKVFGYEYDAFNRCHWLRAYVPLKSK
;
A
#
# COMPACT_ATOMS: atom_id res chain seq x y z
N MET A 1 -36.62 67.37 22.20
CA MET A 1 -36.89 66.52 21.02
C MET A 1 -35.71 65.64 20.59
N VAL A 2 -34.44 66.03 20.84
CA VAL A 2 -33.24 65.25 20.47
C VAL A 2 -33.05 63.96 21.28
N LYS A 3 -33.33 63.98 22.60
CA LYS A 3 -33.17 62.80 23.46
C LYS A 3 -34.11 61.63 23.13
N PHE A 4 -35.26 61.90 22.52
CA PHE A 4 -36.24 60.88 22.15
C PHE A 4 -35.85 60.09 20.89
N LYS A 5 -35.16 60.74 19.93
CA LYS A 5 -34.60 60.04 18.76
C LYS A 5 -33.44 59.10 19.13
N GLN A 6 -32.64 59.48 20.12
CA GLN A 6 -31.48 58.70 20.53
C GLN A 6 -31.89 57.40 21.23
N THR A 7 -32.91 57.42 22.09
CA THR A 7 -33.45 56.19 22.71
C THR A 7 -34.14 55.27 21.70
N ILE A 8 -34.80 55.81 20.68
CA ILE A 8 -35.41 55.00 19.61
C ILE A 8 -34.35 54.28 18.77
N ASN A 9 -33.22 54.92 18.46
CA ASN A 9 -32.13 54.27 17.73
C ASN A 9 -31.47 53.14 18.53
N TRP A 10 -31.26 53.32 19.84
CA TRP A 10 -30.76 52.24 20.71
C TRP A 10 -31.72 51.05 20.79
N LEU A 11 -33.03 51.30 20.79
CA LEU A 11 -34.06 50.25 20.75
C LEU A 11 -34.10 49.53 19.38
N LEU A 12 -33.92 50.27 18.28
CA LEU A 12 -33.88 49.70 16.93
C LEU A 12 -32.60 48.88 16.67
N GLU A 13 -31.45 49.35 17.12
CA GLU A 13 -30.17 48.62 17.01
C GLU A 13 -30.17 47.36 17.88
N GLY A 14 -30.70 47.45 19.11
CA GLY A 14 -30.89 46.30 19.98
C GLY A 14 -31.86 45.27 19.38
N ALA A 15 -32.98 45.72 18.80
CA ALA A 15 -33.93 44.83 18.13
C ALA A 15 -33.32 44.15 16.89
N PHE A 16 -32.45 44.84 16.15
CA PHE A 16 -31.77 44.28 14.98
C PHE A 16 -30.78 43.17 15.35
N ILE A 17 -30.02 43.35 16.44
CA ILE A 17 -29.09 42.33 16.96
C ILE A 17 -29.85 41.09 17.44
N VAL A 18 -30.96 41.29 18.16
CA VAL A 18 -31.83 40.18 18.61
C VAL A 18 -32.41 39.43 17.41
N LEU A 19 -32.87 40.14 16.38
CA LEU A 19 -33.43 39.53 15.17
C LEU A 19 -32.37 38.74 14.38
N LEU A 20 -31.14 39.27 14.25
CA LEU A 20 -30.01 38.55 13.66
C LEU A 20 -29.63 37.29 14.45
N TYR A 21 -29.66 37.37 15.79
CA TYR A 21 -29.38 36.23 16.66
C TYR A 21 -30.44 35.13 16.50
N PHE A 22 -31.73 35.48 16.44
CA PHE A 22 -32.80 34.52 16.18
C PHE A 22 -32.75 33.93 14.77
N LEU A 23 -32.37 34.73 13.76
CA LEU A 23 -32.19 34.24 12.39
C LEU A 23 -31.02 33.25 12.31
N ALA A 24 -29.89 33.55 12.98
CA ALA A 24 -28.76 32.63 13.08
C ALA A 24 -29.18 31.33 13.77
N LEU A 25 -29.88 31.39 14.91
CA LEU A 25 -30.41 30.20 15.59
C LEU A 25 -31.39 29.41 14.73
N TYR A 26 -32.19 30.07 13.88
CA TYR A 26 -33.11 29.40 12.96
C TYR A 26 -32.37 28.66 11.84
N ILE A 27 -31.33 29.27 11.26
CA ILE A 27 -30.45 28.64 10.27
C ILE A 27 -29.68 27.46 10.91
N PHE A 28 -29.18 27.61 12.14
CA PHE A 28 -28.47 26.54 12.84
C PHE A 28 -29.39 25.43 13.36
N LYS A 29 -30.66 25.72 13.72
CA LYS A 29 -31.66 24.70 14.07
C LYS A 29 -32.11 23.87 12.86
N GLY A 30 -32.08 24.44 11.65
CA GLY A 30 -32.31 23.68 10.41
C GLY A 30 -31.24 22.62 10.12
N CYS A 31 -30.11 22.63 10.85
CA CYS A 31 -28.99 21.71 10.67
C CYS A 31 -28.87 20.66 11.79
N GLY A 32 -29.98 20.38 12.50
CA GLY A 32 -29.97 19.55 13.71
C GLY A 32 -31.00 18.43 13.70
N LYS A 33 -30.78 17.40 12.88
CA LYS A 33 -31.04 15.95 13.11
C LYS A 33 -31.35 15.25 11.79
N ASN A 34 -30.30 14.68 11.19
CA ASN A 34 -30.35 13.39 10.52
C ASN A 34 -29.05 12.66 10.89
N SER A 35 -28.96 12.19 12.13
CA SER A 35 -28.06 11.10 12.48
C SER A 35 -28.76 9.80 12.11
N ASP A 36 -28.53 9.36 10.87
CA ASP A 36 -28.21 7.97 10.54
C ASP A 36 -28.32 7.81 9.04
N GLN A 37 -27.19 8.08 8.38
CA GLN A 37 -26.50 7.04 7.66
C GLN A 37 -25.11 7.62 7.41
N THR A 38 -24.11 7.11 8.14
CA THR A 38 -22.84 6.88 7.49
C THR A 38 -23.13 5.86 6.40
N SER A 39 -23.68 6.32 5.27
CA SER A 39 -23.46 5.61 4.02
C SER A 39 -21.94 5.65 3.89
N VAL A 40 -21.31 4.54 4.27
CA VAL A 40 -20.04 4.16 3.68
C VAL A 40 -20.33 4.24 2.19
N GLY A 41 -20.03 5.40 1.61
CA GLY A 41 -20.30 5.69 0.22
C GLY A 41 -19.39 4.79 -0.53
N PHE A 42 -19.86 3.57 -0.82
CA PHE A 42 -19.15 2.64 -1.67
C PHE A 42 -18.79 3.45 -2.93
N PRO A 43 -17.50 3.53 -3.30
CA PRO A 43 -17.15 4.16 -4.55
C PRO A 43 -17.99 3.48 -5.65
N ASP A 44 -18.70 4.26 -6.47
CA ASP A 44 -19.71 3.79 -7.46
C ASP A 44 -19.10 2.98 -8.61
N THR A 45 -17.90 2.47 -8.43
CA THR A 45 -17.28 1.43 -9.23
C THR A 45 -15.94 1.14 -8.57
N VAL A 46 -15.89 0.12 -7.70
CA VAL A 46 -14.60 -0.49 -7.32
C VAL A 46 -14.10 -1.23 -8.57
N HIS A 47 -13.08 -0.68 -9.22
CA HIS A 47 -12.37 -1.41 -10.26
C HIS A 47 -11.36 -2.29 -9.55
N ILE A 48 -11.71 -3.56 -9.36
CA ILE A 48 -10.77 -4.57 -8.88
C ILE A 48 -9.86 -4.89 -10.05
N VAL A 49 -8.72 -4.20 -10.13
CA VAL A 49 -7.65 -4.62 -11.04
C VAL A 49 -6.97 -5.81 -10.37
N THR A 50 -7.03 -6.96 -11.05
CA THR A 50 -6.35 -8.18 -10.61
C THR A 50 -5.02 -8.24 -11.34
N ASP A 51 -3.93 -8.12 -10.60
CA ASP A 51 -2.61 -8.48 -11.11
C ASP A 51 -2.30 -9.92 -10.66
N THR A 52 -1.95 -10.77 -11.63
CA THR A 52 -1.56 -12.16 -11.37
C THR A 52 -0.10 -12.34 -11.75
N LEU A 53 0.75 -12.42 -10.73
CA LEU A 53 2.14 -12.80 -10.91
C LEU A 53 2.23 -14.34 -10.82
N LYS A 54 2.70 -14.97 -11.90
CA LYS A 54 3.08 -16.38 -11.92
C LYS A 54 4.54 -16.49 -11.50
N LEU A 55 4.81 -17.10 -10.36
CA LEU A 55 6.17 -17.41 -9.92
C LEU A 55 6.45 -18.89 -10.20
N PRO A 56 7.10 -19.24 -11.34
CA PRO A 56 7.48 -20.62 -11.60
C PRO A 56 8.59 -21.07 -10.64
N GLY A 57 8.65 -22.38 -10.37
CA GLY A 57 9.82 -23.00 -9.76
C GLY A 57 11.05 -22.92 -10.66
N ASP A 58 12.20 -23.32 -10.12
CA ASP A 58 13.46 -23.27 -10.86
C ASP A 58 13.47 -24.33 -11.97
N PRO A 59 13.81 -23.95 -13.22
CA PRO A 59 13.80 -24.89 -14.34
C PRO A 59 14.89 -25.96 -14.26
N TYR A 60 15.95 -25.71 -13.49
CA TYR A 60 17.07 -26.63 -13.31
C TYR A 60 17.65 -26.57 -11.90
N ALA A 61 18.24 -27.68 -11.46
CA ALA A 61 18.88 -27.77 -10.16
C ALA A 61 20.21 -27.01 -10.15
N VAL A 62 20.39 -26.11 -9.18
CA VAL A 62 21.58 -25.30 -9.00
C VAL A 62 22.59 -26.06 -8.13
N LYS A 63 23.85 -26.09 -8.56
CA LYS A 63 24.94 -26.71 -7.81
C LYS A 63 25.32 -25.81 -6.63
N VAL A 64 25.33 -26.36 -5.42
CA VAL A 64 25.85 -25.65 -4.24
C VAL A 64 27.39 -25.72 -4.28
N HIS A 65 28.05 -24.57 -4.17
CA HIS A 65 29.51 -24.51 -4.08
C HIS A 65 29.94 -24.77 -2.63
N ASP A 66 30.85 -25.72 -2.44
CA ASP A 66 31.31 -26.11 -1.11
C ASP A 66 32.08 -24.99 -0.42
N THR A 67 31.84 -24.88 0.88
CA THR A 67 32.63 -24.14 1.85
C THR A 67 33.96 -24.85 2.10
N VAL A 68 34.98 -24.06 2.42
CA VAL A 68 36.36 -24.52 2.68
C VAL A 68 36.38 -25.65 3.73
N PRO A 69 36.98 -26.81 3.45
CA PRO A 69 37.04 -27.90 4.42
C PRO A 69 37.88 -27.51 5.64
N GLY A 70 37.34 -27.77 6.84
CA GLY A 70 38.04 -27.58 8.11
C GLY A 70 39.12 -28.65 8.39
N PRO A 71 39.90 -28.50 9.47
CA PRO A 71 41.01 -29.39 9.80
C PRO A 71 40.56 -30.83 10.09
N VAL A 72 41.25 -31.80 9.49
CA VAL A 72 40.97 -33.25 9.63
C VAL A 72 41.88 -33.85 10.70
N LYS A 73 41.31 -34.61 11.65
CA LYS A 73 42.08 -35.46 12.57
C LYS A 73 42.45 -36.76 11.88
N ILE A 74 43.71 -37.15 11.96
CA ILE A 74 44.22 -38.40 11.39
C ILE A 74 44.49 -39.37 12.54
N GLU A 75 43.80 -40.50 12.55
CA GLU A 75 44.06 -41.61 13.48
C GLU A 75 44.71 -42.76 12.71
N LYS A 76 45.76 -43.36 13.30
CA LYS A 76 46.42 -44.54 12.73
C LYS A 76 45.79 -45.78 13.34
N ILE A 77 45.20 -46.64 12.50
CA ILE A 77 44.64 -47.92 12.92
C ILE A 77 45.68 -49.01 12.61
N PRO A 78 46.07 -49.86 13.59
CA PRO A 78 46.99 -50.96 13.35
C PRO A 78 46.34 -52.03 12.46
N VAL A 79 47.11 -52.57 11.51
CA VAL A 79 46.66 -53.66 10.63
C VAL A 79 46.95 -55.01 11.33
N PRO A 80 45.97 -55.92 11.45
CA PRO A 80 46.19 -57.26 11.99
C PRO A 80 47.27 -58.04 11.22
N ALA A 81 48.01 -58.91 11.92
CA ALA A 81 49.11 -59.68 11.32
C ALA A 81 48.65 -60.75 10.32
N ASP A 82 47.39 -61.16 10.40
CA ASP A 82 46.72 -62.16 9.58
C ASP A 82 45.92 -61.57 8.40
N ALA A 83 46.00 -60.25 8.19
CA ALA A 83 45.20 -59.58 7.19
C ALA A 83 45.68 -59.87 5.75
N ASP A 84 44.75 -60.23 4.87
CA ASP A 84 45.02 -60.39 3.43
C ASP A 84 45.31 -59.02 2.79
N THR A 85 46.59 -58.77 2.54
CA THR A 85 47.07 -57.52 1.91
C THR A 85 46.46 -57.28 0.53
N ALA A 86 46.19 -58.32 -0.26
CA ALA A 86 45.60 -58.16 -1.58
C ALA A 86 44.15 -57.71 -1.49
N ALA A 87 43.39 -58.26 -0.55
CA ALA A 87 42.01 -57.85 -0.27
C ALA A 87 41.94 -56.40 0.23
N ILE A 88 42.82 -56.00 1.15
CA ILE A 88 42.90 -54.62 1.65
C ILE A 88 43.24 -53.64 0.51
N ILE A 89 44.21 -53.96 -0.35
CA ILE A 89 44.59 -53.10 -1.47
C ILE A 89 43.43 -52.99 -2.48
N ALA A 90 42.76 -54.10 -2.79
CA ALA A 90 41.61 -54.11 -3.68
C ALA A 90 40.47 -53.23 -3.14
N GLU A 91 40.14 -53.35 -1.86
CA GLU A 91 39.13 -52.52 -1.20
C GLU A 91 39.54 -51.04 -1.16
N PHE A 92 40.81 -50.74 -0.83
CA PHE A 92 41.33 -49.37 -0.83
C PHE A 92 41.28 -48.71 -2.22
N LEU A 93 41.52 -49.47 -3.28
CA LEU A 93 41.43 -48.99 -4.66
C LEU A 93 40.00 -48.98 -5.20
N THR A 94 39.03 -49.54 -4.48
CA THR A 94 37.63 -49.52 -4.87
C THR A 94 37.07 -48.10 -4.78
N ARG A 95 36.25 -47.75 -5.77
CA ARG A 95 35.53 -46.47 -5.84
C ARG A 95 34.05 -46.73 -5.63
N TYR A 96 33.48 -46.09 -4.61
CA TYR A 96 32.06 -46.11 -4.33
C TYR A 96 31.44 -44.79 -4.74
N THR A 97 30.39 -44.84 -5.58
CA THR A 97 29.61 -43.67 -5.95
C THR A 97 28.17 -43.87 -5.50
N TYR A 98 27.67 -42.97 -4.66
CA TYR A 98 26.29 -42.95 -4.23
C TYR A 98 25.58 -41.76 -4.85
N ASP A 99 24.40 -42.00 -5.42
CA ASP A 99 23.53 -40.99 -6.01
C ASP A 99 22.15 -41.14 -5.37
N SER A 100 21.66 -40.07 -4.75
CA SER A 100 20.39 -40.10 -4.04
C SER A 100 19.71 -38.74 -4.14
N SER A 101 18.39 -38.77 -4.11
CA SER A 101 17.53 -37.60 -4.13
C SER A 101 16.58 -37.63 -2.95
N PHE A 102 16.46 -36.51 -2.27
CA PHE A 102 15.52 -36.29 -1.18
C PHE A 102 14.58 -35.13 -1.54
N THR A 103 13.29 -35.33 -1.32
CA THR A 103 12.26 -34.30 -1.53
C THR A 103 11.68 -33.93 -0.18
N LYS A 104 11.68 -32.64 0.17
CA LYS A 104 11.06 -32.13 1.38
C LYS A 104 9.84 -31.29 1.02
N ASP A 105 8.69 -31.67 1.55
CA ASP A 105 7.43 -30.90 1.52
C ASP A 105 6.96 -30.46 0.12
N ASN A 106 7.18 -31.30 -0.92
CA ASN A 106 6.85 -31.05 -2.34
C ASN A 106 7.33 -29.71 -2.94
N SER A 107 8.19 -28.99 -2.22
CA SER A 107 8.61 -27.63 -2.60
C SER A 107 10.04 -27.62 -3.10
N PHE A 108 10.89 -28.52 -2.58
CA PHE A 108 12.29 -28.60 -2.94
C PHE A 108 12.73 -30.03 -3.21
N LEU A 109 13.48 -30.21 -4.31
CA LEU A 109 14.21 -31.41 -4.65
C LEU A 109 15.69 -31.18 -4.39
N ILE A 110 16.27 -31.99 -3.51
CA ILE A 110 17.71 -31.98 -3.21
C ILE A 110 18.29 -33.28 -3.75
N ARG A 111 19.25 -33.20 -4.65
CA ARG A 111 20.01 -34.34 -5.15
C ARG A 111 21.45 -34.23 -4.67
N TYR A 112 22.02 -35.33 -4.19
CA TYR A 112 23.43 -35.36 -3.86
C TYR A 112 24.12 -36.57 -4.50
N ARG A 113 25.36 -36.36 -4.91
CA ARG A 113 26.26 -37.40 -5.39
C ARG A 113 27.54 -37.34 -4.59
N LEU A 114 27.89 -38.46 -3.98
CA LEU A 114 29.15 -38.60 -3.23
C LEU A 114 29.99 -39.71 -3.86
N THR A 115 31.29 -39.47 -3.97
CA THR A 115 32.26 -40.46 -4.45
C THR A 115 33.32 -40.62 -3.39
N ILE A 116 33.46 -41.84 -2.88
CA ILE A 116 34.49 -42.24 -1.92
C ILE A 116 35.48 -43.14 -2.65
N SER A 117 36.76 -42.82 -2.52
CA SER A 117 37.87 -43.58 -3.10
C SER A 117 39.05 -43.49 -2.16
N LYS A 118 39.80 -44.59 -1.95
CA LYS A 118 41.00 -44.57 -1.09
C LYS A 118 40.71 -44.08 0.33
N ASN A 119 39.57 -44.49 0.88
CA ASN A 119 39.05 -44.06 2.19
C ASN A 119 38.95 -42.54 2.35
N LYS A 120 38.79 -41.82 1.25
CA LYS A 120 38.62 -40.37 1.23
C LYS A 120 37.40 -40.00 0.40
N LEU A 121 36.70 -38.97 0.85
CA LEU A 121 35.71 -38.29 0.03
C LEU A 121 36.42 -37.60 -1.13
N ASP A 122 36.28 -38.17 -2.33
CA ASP A 122 36.91 -37.69 -3.57
C ASP A 122 36.06 -36.58 -4.20
N SER A 123 34.74 -36.75 -4.18
CA SER A 123 33.81 -35.72 -4.67
C SER A 123 32.52 -35.74 -3.87
N PHE A 124 32.03 -34.55 -3.54
CA PHE A 124 30.68 -34.33 -3.05
C PHE A 124 30.04 -33.24 -3.90
N LYS A 125 28.83 -33.49 -4.38
CA LYS A 125 28.07 -32.54 -5.19
C LYS A 125 26.64 -32.54 -4.71
N ILE A 126 26.14 -31.36 -4.36
CA ILE A 126 24.73 -31.13 -4.05
C ILE A 126 24.12 -30.28 -5.15
N TRP A 127 22.93 -30.66 -5.58
CA TRP A 127 22.06 -29.88 -6.43
C TRP A 127 20.74 -29.63 -5.71
N VAL A 128 20.27 -28.39 -5.77
CA VAL A 128 18.98 -27.98 -5.18
C VAL A 128 18.10 -27.42 -6.28
N GLN A 129 16.85 -27.85 -6.34
CA GLN A 129 15.85 -27.35 -7.26
C GLN A 129 14.58 -26.98 -6.49
N ASN A 130 14.07 -25.77 -6.70
CA ASN A 130 12.72 -25.40 -6.28
C ASN A 130 11.70 -25.97 -7.27
N VAL A 131 10.90 -26.94 -6.83
CA VAL A 131 9.87 -27.61 -7.64
C VAL A 131 8.46 -27.13 -7.30
N ARG A 132 8.34 -26.02 -6.57
CA ARG A 132 7.04 -25.48 -6.13
C ARG A 132 6.15 -25.20 -7.34
N GLU A 133 4.89 -25.64 -7.23
CA GLU A 133 3.85 -25.29 -8.18
C GLU A 133 3.69 -23.77 -8.28
N THR A 134 3.32 -23.29 -9.47
CA THR A 134 3.22 -21.84 -9.74
C THR A 134 2.25 -21.19 -8.76
N ALA A 135 2.77 -20.38 -7.84
CA ALA A 135 1.93 -19.60 -6.95
C ALA A 135 1.27 -18.47 -7.76
N ILE A 136 -0.06 -18.37 -7.68
CA ILE A 136 -0.82 -17.24 -8.21
C ILE A 136 -1.00 -16.25 -7.08
N VAL A 137 -0.26 -15.14 -7.13
CA VAL A 137 -0.50 -14.02 -6.21
C VAL A 137 -1.54 -13.11 -6.86
N THR A 138 -2.71 -12.97 -6.22
CA THR A 138 -3.78 -12.06 -6.65
C THR A 138 -3.79 -10.85 -5.76
N ASN A 139 -3.30 -9.72 -6.27
CA ASN A 139 -3.43 -8.44 -5.58
C ASN A 139 -4.72 -7.75 -6.02
N LYS A 140 -5.48 -7.24 -5.04
CA LYS A 140 -6.67 -6.41 -5.28
C LYS A 140 -6.34 -5.00 -4.82
N PHE A 141 -6.38 -4.04 -5.74
CA PHE A 141 -6.23 -2.63 -5.40
C PHE A 141 -7.53 -1.90 -5.69
N GLU A 142 -7.96 -1.05 -4.76
CA GLU A 142 -9.11 -0.18 -4.96
C GLU A 142 -8.68 1.09 -5.71
N VAL A 143 -9.07 1.19 -6.98
CA VAL A 143 -8.88 2.43 -7.73
C VAL A 143 -10.09 3.33 -7.52
N ASN A 144 -9.94 4.35 -6.67
CA ASN A 144 -10.96 5.38 -6.49
C ASN A 144 -11.03 6.25 -7.75
N LYS A 145 -12.12 6.11 -8.52
CA LYS A 145 -12.37 7.00 -9.66
C LYS A 145 -12.69 8.42 -9.18
N PRO A 146 -12.21 9.46 -9.87
CA PRO A 146 -12.57 10.83 -9.55
C PRO A 146 -14.09 11.01 -9.70
N LYS A 147 -14.76 11.29 -8.57
CA LYS A 147 -16.20 11.59 -8.51
C LYS A 147 -16.44 13.09 -8.62
N ARG A 148 -17.60 13.46 -9.19
CA ARG A 148 -18.07 14.85 -9.16
C ARG A 148 -18.41 15.25 -7.72
N LYS A 149 -18.06 16.45 -7.30
CA LYS A 149 -18.34 16.95 -5.94
C LYS A 149 -18.98 18.33 -6.02
N PHE A 150 -19.97 18.57 -5.16
CA PHE A 150 -20.56 19.89 -4.95
C PHE A 150 -20.21 20.35 -3.54
N TYR A 151 -19.82 21.61 -3.42
CA TYR A 151 -19.54 22.26 -2.15
C TYR A 151 -20.44 23.48 -2.05
N ALA A 152 -21.00 23.72 -0.88
CA ALA A 152 -21.70 24.96 -0.57
C ALA A 152 -20.99 25.61 0.62
N GLY A 153 -20.80 26.92 0.57
CA GLY A 153 -20.05 27.62 1.58
C GLY A 153 -20.36 29.11 1.58
N ILE A 154 -19.66 29.82 2.45
CA ILE A 154 -19.69 31.28 2.53
C ILE A 154 -18.28 31.73 2.21
N THR A 155 -18.18 32.67 1.27
CA THR A 155 -16.92 33.32 0.92
C THR A 155 -16.92 34.71 1.53
N ALA A 156 -15.80 35.08 2.14
CA ALA A 156 -15.55 36.44 2.63
C ALA A 156 -14.17 36.88 2.15
N GLY A 157 -14.06 38.10 1.64
CA GLY A 157 -12.81 38.63 1.13
C GLY A 157 -12.89 40.13 0.91
N GLY A 158 -11.79 40.82 1.15
CA GLY A 158 -11.76 42.28 1.05
C GLY A 158 -10.36 42.86 1.05
N ASN A 159 -10.29 44.15 0.78
CA ASN A 159 -9.12 45.01 0.95
C ASN A 159 -9.55 46.25 1.75
N SER A 160 -8.63 47.21 1.98
CA SER A 160 -8.92 48.40 2.80
C SER A 160 -10.10 49.25 2.31
N ASN A 161 -10.51 49.12 1.05
CA ASN A 161 -11.59 49.90 0.43
C ASN A 161 -12.81 49.04 0.00
N TYR A 162 -12.76 47.73 0.17
CA TYR A 162 -13.78 46.81 -0.32
C TYR A 162 -13.92 45.62 0.63
N PHE A 163 -15.13 45.31 1.06
CA PHE A 163 -15.43 44.08 1.77
C PHE A 163 -16.59 43.38 1.09
N GLY A 164 -16.37 42.14 0.68
CA GLY A 164 -17.38 41.29 0.07
C GLY A 164 -17.60 40.02 0.88
N MET A 165 -18.85 39.66 1.08
CA MET A 165 -19.22 38.40 1.73
C MET A 165 -20.52 37.87 1.16
N GLY A 166 -20.58 36.55 0.95
CA GLY A 166 -21.71 35.95 0.28
C GLY A 166 -21.72 34.43 0.27
N PRO A 167 -22.90 33.80 0.11
CA PRO A 167 -22.98 32.37 -0.12
C PRO A 167 -22.43 32.02 -1.51
N GLY A 168 -21.85 30.83 -1.61
CA GLY A 168 -21.25 30.31 -2.82
C GLY A 168 -21.44 28.81 -2.98
N ILE A 169 -21.43 28.36 -4.24
CA ILE A 169 -21.40 26.96 -4.60
C ILE A 169 -20.17 26.68 -5.47
N LEU A 170 -19.52 25.55 -5.22
CA LEU A 170 -18.44 25.03 -6.06
C LEU A 170 -18.83 23.67 -6.62
N TYR A 171 -18.51 23.44 -7.88
CA TYR A 171 -18.66 22.19 -8.59
C TYR A 171 -17.30 21.70 -9.06
N GLN A 172 -16.88 20.53 -8.58
CA GLN A 172 -15.68 19.84 -9.03
C GLN A 172 -16.06 18.72 -9.99
N ASP A 173 -15.48 18.75 -11.18
CA ASP A 173 -15.69 17.71 -12.19
C ASP A 173 -14.74 16.52 -12.04
N LYS A 174 -14.91 15.49 -12.89
CA LYS A 174 -14.07 14.27 -12.85
C LYS A 174 -12.62 14.51 -13.29
N THR A 175 -12.31 15.70 -13.83
CA THR A 175 -10.96 16.10 -14.26
C THR A 175 -10.28 17.01 -13.23
N GLU A 176 -10.84 17.07 -12.00
CA GLU A 176 -10.37 17.91 -10.90
C GLU A 176 -10.45 19.42 -11.18
N LYS A 177 -11.15 19.84 -12.24
CA LYS A 177 -11.45 21.26 -12.46
C LYS A 177 -12.58 21.67 -11.52
N VAL A 178 -12.45 22.85 -10.94
CA VAL A 178 -13.46 23.39 -10.02
C VAL A 178 -14.06 24.66 -10.60
N PHE A 179 -15.37 24.75 -10.61
CA PHE A 179 -16.14 25.90 -11.05
C PHE A 179 -16.91 26.46 -9.85
N GLY A 180 -16.95 27.76 -9.69
CA GLY A 180 -17.58 28.42 -8.57
C GLY A 180 -18.54 29.51 -8.99
N TYR A 181 -19.64 29.63 -8.27
CA TYR A 181 -20.56 30.76 -8.34
C TYR A 181 -20.79 31.31 -6.93
N GLU A 182 -20.68 32.62 -6.78
CA GLU A 182 -20.89 33.30 -5.50
C GLU A 182 -21.72 34.57 -5.71
N TYR A 183 -22.51 34.92 -4.71
CA TYR A 183 -23.28 36.16 -4.69
C TYR A 183 -22.86 37.01 -3.50
N ASP A 184 -22.19 38.13 -3.76
CA ASP A 184 -21.79 39.08 -2.73
C ASP A 184 -23.02 39.89 -2.27
N ALA A 185 -23.44 39.67 -1.02
CA ALA A 185 -24.62 40.28 -0.46
C ALA A 185 -24.43 41.79 -0.18
N PHE A 186 -23.19 42.22 0.08
CA PHE A 186 -22.89 43.61 0.43
C PHE A 186 -22.78 44.48 -0.82
N ASN A 187 -22.16 43.95 -1.86
CA ASN A 187 -21.92 44.70 -3.10
C ASN A 187 -22.90 44.34 -4.22
N ARG A 188 -23.84 43.41 -3.96
CA ARG A 188 -24.88 42.93 -4.89
C ARG A 188 -24.32 42.46 -6.23
N CYS A 189 -23.17 41.77 -6.20
CA CYS A 189 -22.48 41.34 -7.42
C CYS A 189 -22.33 39.81 -7.47
N HIS A 190 -22.30 39.27 -8.69
CA HIS A 190 -22.19 37.84 -8.96
C HIS A 190 -20.77 37.52 -9.41
N TRP A 191 -20.15 36.51 -8.80
CA TRP A 191 -18.78 36.12 -9.10
C TRP A 191 -18.78 34.71 -9.68
N LEU A 192 -18.14 34.55 -10.84
CA LEU A 192 -17.88 33.26 -11.46
C LEU A 192 -16.39 32.97 -11.36
N ARG A 193 -16.04 31.80 -10.86
CA ARG A 193 -14.65 31.39 -10.64
C ARG A 193 -14.38 30.06 -11.32
N ALA A 194 -13.20 29.92 -11.91
CA ALA A 194 -12.73 28.65 -12.46
C ALA A 194 -11.33 28.38 -11.92
N TYR A 195 -11.12 27.19 -11.38
CA TYR A 195 -9.86 26.72 -10.83
C TYR A 195 -9.39 25.52 -11.65
N VAL A 196 -8.14 25.59 -12.09
CA VAL A 196 -7.45 24.50 -12.78
C VAL A 196 -6.37 23.97 -11.84
N PRO A 197 -6.28 22.65 -11.65
CA PRO A 197 -5.23 22.08 -10.81
C PRO A 197 -3.86 22.36 -11.41
N LEU A 198 -2.99 23.01 -10.64
CA LEU A 198 -1.58 23.13 -10.96
C LEU A 198 -0.88 21.85 -10.49
N LYS A 199 -0.45 21.01 -11.42
CA LYS A 199 0.38 19.86 -11.09
C LYS A 199 1.79 20.35 -10.76
N SER A 200 2.19 20.28 -9.48
CA SER A 200 3.61 20.31 -9.14
C SER A 200 4.19 18.96 -9.55
N LYS A 201 5.30 19.00 -10.31
CA LYS A 201 6.18 17.84 -10.44
C LYS A 201 6.97 17.65 -9.16
#